data_AF-A0A933P0Y5-F1
#
_entry.id   AF-A0A933P0Y5-F1
#
_cell.length_a   1.000
_cell.length_b   1.000
_cell.length_c   1.000
_cell.angle_alpha   90.00
_cell.angle_beta   90.00
_cell.angle_gamma   90.00
#
_symmetry.space_group_name_H-M   'P 1'
#
loop_
_entity.id
_entity.type
_entity.pdbx_description
1 polymer ?
#
loop_
_entity_poly.entity_id
_entity_poly.type
_entity_poly.pdbx_seq_one_letter_code
_entity_poly.pdbx_strand_id
1 'polypeptide(L)' 'MSRWKRYVVIVVLYSTDHPPRHVHVFEDGKRVLKFNIETWSVMEGQLTSKSKKALMTLKKEKFFYEKS' A
#
# COMPACT_ATOMS: atom_id res chain seq x y z
N MET A 1 -2.12 12.45 4.40
CA MET A 1 -1.47 11.53 3.44
C MET A 1 -0.30 10.87 4.15
N SER A 2 -0.17 9.54 4.04
CA SER A 2 0.93 8.77 4.62
C SER A 2 1.74 8.11 3.52
N ARG A 3 3.07 8.06 3.67
CA ARG A 3 3.99 7.53 2.66
C ARG A 3 5.11 6.75 3.33
N TRP A 4 5.32 5.51 2.90
CA TRP A 4 6.35 4.62 3.44
C TRP A 4 7.23 4.05 2.34
N LYS A 5 8.55 4.02 2.56
CA LYS A 5 9.50 3.33 1.68
C LYS A 5 9.90 2.00 2.31
N ARG A 6 9.74 0.90 1.57
CA ARG A 6 10.10 -0.47 1.98
C ARG A 6 10.54 -1.26 0.77
N TYR A 7 11.62 -2.04 0.87
CA TYR A 7 12.08 -2.95 -0.20
C TYR A 7 12.04 -2.32 -1.61
N VAL A 8 12.63 -1.13 -1.75
CA VAL A 8 12.69 -0.28 -2.97
C VAL A 8 11.36 0.20 -3.57
N VAL A 9 10.22 -0.18 -2.99
CA VAL A 9 8.90 0.37 -3.36
C VAL A 9 8.47 1.48 -2.41
N ILE A 10 7.52 2.30 -2.88
CA ILE A 10 6.90 3.38 -2.13
C ILE A 10 5.42 3.08 -2.00
N VAL A 11 4.93 2.95 -0.77
CA VAL A 11 3.52 2.74 -0.46
C VAL A 11 2.91 4.06 -0.01
N VAL A 12 1.81 4.45 -0.62
CA VAL A 12 1.11 5.72 -0.38
C VAL A 12 -0.33 5.43 0.02
N LEU A 13 -0.77 6.06 1.10
CA LEU A 13 -2.16 6.14 1.53
C LEU A 13 -2.62 7.60 1.43
N TYR A 14 -3.59 7.88 0.57
CA TYR A 14 -4.10 9.25 0.40
C TYR A 14 -5.15 9.56 1.46
N SER A 15 -5.12 10.78 2.00
CA SER A 15 -6.11 11.21 3.00
C SER A 15 -7.52 11.37 2.44
N THR A 16 -7.63 11.47 1.11
CA THR A 16 -8.90 11.54 0.36
C THR A 16 -9.32 10.18 -0.21
N ASP A 17 -8.65 9.08 0.20
CA ASP A 17 -9.05 7.76 -0.27
C ASP A 17 -10.46 7.45 0.25
N HIS A 18 -11.39 7.38 -0.71
CA HIS A 18 -12.76 6.96 -0.49
C HIS A 18 -12.80 5.45 -0.21
N PRO A 19 -13.86 4.95 0.45
CA PRO A 19 -14.06 3.52 0.61
C PRO A 19 -14.06 2.79 -0.75
N PRO A 20 -13.40 1.61 -0.86
CA PRO A 20 -12.64 0.94 0.19
C PRO A 20 -11.28 1.61 0.45
N ARG A 21 -10.81 1.55 1.70
CA ARG A 21 -9.46 2.05 2.02
C ARG A 21 -8.43 1.25 1.23
N HIS A 22 -7.55 1.96 0.52
CA HIS A 22 -6.57 1.33 -0.35
C HIS A 22 -5.25 2.09 -0.32
N VAL A 23 -4.19 1.43 -0.78
CA VAL A 23 -2.87 2.05 -0.96
C VAL A 23 -2.43 1.93 -2.40
N HIS A 24 -1.58 2.87 -2.81
CA HIS A 24 -0.92 2.89 -4.11
C HIS A 24 0.55 2.54 -3.89
N VAL A 25 1.05 1.54 -4.61
CA VAL A 25 2.47 1.17 -4.58
C VAL A 25 3.15 1.62 -5.85
N PHE A 26 4.29 2.25 -5.69
CA PHE A 26 5.14 2.74 -6.76
C PHE A 26 6.49 2.04 -6.74
N GLU A 27 6.97 1.68 -7.93
CA GLU A 27 8.32 1.20 -8.19
C GLU A 27 8.88 2.05 -9.32
N ASP A 28 10.06 2.63 -9.13
CA ASP A 28 10.71 3.50 -10.11
C ASP A 28 9.81 4.65 -10.64
N GLY A 29 9.09 5.30 -9.72
CA GLY A 29 8.18 6.41 -10.05
C GLY A 29 6.87 6.01 -10.72
N LYS A 30 6.68 4.74 -11.09
CA LYS A 30 5.46 4.24 -11.74
C LYS A 30 4.55 3.54 -10.75
N ARG A 31 3.24 3.79 -10.83
CA ARG A 31 2.25 3.06 -10.03
C ARG A 31 2.12 1.64 -10.56
N VAL A 32 2.49 0.66 -9.74
CA VAL A 32 2.50 -0.76 -10.11
C VAL A 32 1.36 -1.55 -9.47
N LEU A 33 0.77 -1.03 -8.38
CA LEU A 33 -0.27 -1.71 -7.64
C LEU A 33 -1.21 -0.73 -6.94
N LYS A 34 -2.51 -1.03 -6.99
CA LYS A 34 -3.54 -0.50 -6.11
C LYS A 34 -4.09 -1.64 -5.27
N PHE A 35 -4.06 -1.50 -3.96
CA PHE A 35 -4.32 -2.61 -3.04
C PHE A 35 -5.33 -2.21 -1.96
N ASN A 36 -6.41 -2.97 -1.86
CA ASN A 36 -7.42 -2.79 -0.82
C ASN A 36 -6.88 -3.33 0.50
N ILE A 37 -6.75 -2.47 1.51
CA ILE A 37 -6.19 -2.84 2.82
C ILE A 37 -7.25 -3.36 3.81
N GLU A 38 -8.54 -3.24 3.47
CA GLU A 38 -9.67 -3.77 4.25
C GLU A 38 -9.91 -5.24 3.90
N THR A 39 -10.08 -5.54 2.62
CA THR A 39 -10.30 -6.91 2.13
C THR A 39 -9.00 -7.65 1.81
N TRP A 40 -7.86 -6.96 1.89
CA TRP A 40 -6.53 -7.49 1.59
C TRP A 40 -6.42 -8.09 0.18
N SER A 41 -6.94 -7.37 -0.82
CA SER A 41 -6.99 -7.82 -2.21
C SER A 41 -6.40 -6.80 -3.20
N VAL A 42 -5.93 -7.31 -4.33
CA VAL A 42 -5.47 -6.47 -5.45
C VAL A 42 -6.69 -5.83 -6.12
N MET A 43 -6.66 -4.51 -6.31
CA MET A 43 -7.67 -3.79 -7.07
C MET A 43 -7.21 -3.58 -8.52
N GLU A 44 -5.97 -3.14 -8.71
CA GLU A 44 -5.38 -2.88 -10.02
C GLU A 44 -3.87 -3.15 -9.99
N GLY A 45 -3.30 -3.55 -11.13
CA GLY A 45 -1.86 -3.79 -11.27
C GLY A 45 -1.44 -5.18 -10.78
N GLN A 46 -0.15 -5.34 -10.48
CA GLN A 46 0.44 -6.64 -10.16
C GLN A 46 1.06 -6.63 -8.75
N LEU A 47 0.68 -7.61 -7.94
CA LEU A 47 1.28 -7.83 -6.63
C LEU A 47 2.63 -8.54 -6.79
N THR A 48 3.69 -7.76 -6.98
CA THR A 48 5.07 -8.28 -7.04
C THR A 48 5.54 -8.78 -5.67
N SER A 49 6.56 -9.65 -5.64
CA SER A 49 7.15 -10.13 -4.38
C SER A 49 7.65 -9.01 -3.47
N LYS A 50 8.16 -7.91 -4.05
CA LYS A 50 8.62 -6.72 -3.31
C LYS A 50 7.43 -5.99 -2.67
N SER A 51 6.38 -5.72 -3.46
CA SER A 51 5.15 -5.09 -2.99
C SER A 51 4.48 -5.91 -1.89
N LYS A 52 4.41 -7.24 -2.06
CA LYS A 52 3.86 -8.14 -1.04
C LYS A 52 4.64 -8.05 0.27
N LYS A 53 5.98 -8.09 0.22
CA LYS A 53 6.82 -7.94 1.43
C LYS A 53 6.61 -6.58 2.08
N ALA A 54 6.57 -5.49 1.30
CA ALA A 54 6.33 -4.15 1.81
C ALA A 54 4.98 -4.04 2.53
N LEU A 55 3.89 -4.50 1.90
CA LEU A 55 2.54 -4.48 2.47
C LEU A 55 2.45 -5.34 3.74
N MET A 56 3.04 -6.54 3.74
CA MET A 56 3.04 -7.41 4.92
C MET A 56 3.83 -6.80 6.09
N THR A 57 4.96 -6.15 5.82
CA THR A 57 5.73 -5.44 6.84
C THR A 57 4.92 -4.30 7.43
N LEU A 58 4.31 -3.45 6.61
CA LEU A 58 3.48 -2.33 7.09
C LEU A 58 2.25 -2.81 7.87
N LYS A 59 1.64 -3.93 7.45
CA LYS A 59 0.55 -4.58 8.20
C LYS A 59 1.01 -5.05 9.57
N LYS A 60 2.18 -5.70 9.66
CA LYS A 60 2.76 -6.16 10.93
C LYS A 60 3.10 -5.00 11.85
N GLU A 61 3.58 -3.90 11.29
CA GLU A 61 3.89 -2.64 11.99
C GLU A 61 2.63 -1.82 12.33
N LYS A 62 1.43 -2.28 11.97
CA LYS A 62 0.12 -1.63 12.22
C LYS A 62 -0.06 -0.25 11.58
N PHE A 63 0.78 0.13 10.61
CA PHE A 63 0.72 1.44 9.95
C PHE A 63 -0.58 1.71 9.17
N PHE A 64 -1.37 0.69 8.82
CA PHE A 64 -2.66 0.85 8.14
C PHE A 64 -3.83 1.06 9.10
N TYR A 65 -3.64 0.76 10.40
CA TYR A 65 -4.73 0.66 11.38
C TYR A 65 -4.59 1.64 12.54
N GLU A 66 -3.45 2.32 12.69
CA GLU A 66 -3.32 3.43 13.61
C GLU A 66 -4.19 4.60 13.12
N LYS A 67 -5.41 4.66 13.66
CA LYS A 67 -6.18 5.89 13.73
C LYS A 67 -5.41 6.86 14.63
N SER A 68 -5.12 8.05 14.12
CA SER A 68 -5.08 9.24 14.97
C SER A 68 -6.42 9.43 15.66
#